data_AF-A0A956HFT4-F1
#
_entry.id   AF-A0A956HFT4-F1
#
_cell.length_a   1.000
_cell.length_b   1.000
_cell.length_c   1.000
_cell.angle_alpha   90.00
_cell.angle_beta   90.00
_cell.angle_gamma   90.00
#
_symmetry.space_group_name_H-M   'P 1'
#
loop_
_entity.id
_entity.type
_entity.pdbx_description
1 polymer ?
#
loop_
_entity_poly.entity_id
_entity_poly.type
_entity_poly.pdbx_seq_one_letter_code
_entity_poly.pdbx_strand_id
1 'polypeptide(L)'
;MTRVLRTEEAARALRAFLEENARAAADENTLVARDEEPALHPLLRRHADALRREGGSGARVRVDALVERAFAEATATWARHNPPEHARDARYLALDEIAAIEAEDPELGALTRELRARLLAPSSAALVAAAQAWFNAFDFDAARFAEVSLPAGARIDARVGQPERAGVPAAARAAFDFYYRLEARDIGGVSLHHGVIEGHELWAIYATTDGDDAYLEVLNAAGATVTGARMLASRIAWDEFPGRARLAALWTRLDGYAHEEGYSEPEERAQAGQPPRTWAGEAQLTEGAIDHDDALMGAVSFGAIDLTDAQRSLAIAALEVLWDVHLRHTVGGEARPVELGPQRQGVLTIGPFTRATTGETFATAAWRDIDDGSFVLYFDEGPFGLRLRVSQFDN
;
A
#
# COMPACT_ATOMS: atom_id res chain seq x y z
N MET A 1 -8.11 7.69 -10.77
CA MET A 1 -7.87 8.93 -10.00
C MET A 1 -6.42 9.32 -10.15
N THR A 2 -6.13 10.54 -10.61
CA THR A 2 -4.75 11.06 -10.67
C THR A 2 -4.23 11.24 -9.25
N ARG A 3 -3.15 10.54 -8.87
CA ARG A 3 -2.52 10.71 -7.55
C ARG A 3 -2.03 12.17 -7.43
N VAL A 4 -2.59 12.88 -6.46
CA VAL A 4 -2.29 14.29 -6.14
C VAL A 4 -1.31 14.34 -4.95
N LEU A 5 -0.32 15.23 -5.03
CA LEU A 5 0.68 15.43 -3.98
C LEU A 5 0.09 16.32 -2.89
N ARG A 6 0.06 15.92 -1.62
CA ARG A 6 -0.41 16.82 -0.56
C ARG A 6 0.61 17.90 -0.25
N THR A 7 0.17 19.15 -0.10
CA THR A 7 1.05 20.31 0.15
C THR A 7 1.87 20.14 1.44
N GLU A 8 1.30 19.54 2.48
CA GLU A 8 2.00 19.26 3.74
C GLU A 8 3.07 18.17 3.59
N GLU A 9 2.79 17.11 2.82
CA GLU A 9 3.75 16.04 2.53
C GLU A 9 4.88 16.57 1.63
N ALA A 10 4.53 17.40 0.64
CA ALA A 10 5.49 18.11 -0.19
C ALA A 10 6.41 19.01 0.65
N ALA A 11 5.86 19.75 1.62
CA ALA A 11 6.63 20.64 2.47
C ALA A 11 7.60 19.88 3.37
N ARG A 12 7.16 18.77 3.99
CA ARG A 12 8.06 17.90 4.76
C ARG A 12 9.18 17.32 3.90
N ALA A 13 8.84 16.82 2.71
CA ALA A 13 9.82 16.25 1.78
C ALA A 13 10.79 17.32 1.25
N LEU A 14 10.32 18.53 0.98
CA LEU A 14 11.15 19.67 0.59
C LEU A 14 12.14 20.03 1.68
N ARG A 15 11.69 20.18 2.94
CA ARG A 15 12.58 20.50 4.05
C ARG A 15 13.65 19.43 4.23
N ALA A 16 13.27 18.16 4.23
CA ALA A 16 14.22 17.04 4.31
C ALA A 16 15.26 17.09 3.18
N PHE A 17 14.82 17.32 1.94
CA PHE A 17 15.72 17.47 0.78
C PHE A 17 16.70 18.63 0.94
N LEU A 18 16.22 19.80 1.39
CA LEU A 18 17.07 20.98 1.59
C LEU A 18 18.12 20.74 2.69
N GLU A 19 17.73 20.10 3.79
CA GLU A 19 18.64 19.74 4.87
C GLU A 19 19.70 18.72 4.43
N GLU A 20 19.29 17.66 3.74
CA GLU A 20 20.18 16.63 3.20
C GLU A 20 21.21 17.24 2.24
N ASN A 21 20.74 18.05 1.29
CA ASN A 21 21.61 18.65 0.28
C ASN A 21 22.58 19.69 0.89
N ALA A 22 22.10 20.53 1.82
CA ALA A 22 22.94 21.53 2.47
C ALA A 22 24.00 20.87 3.38
N ARG A 23 23.65 19.80 4.10
CA ARG A 23 24.60 19.03 4.92
C ARG A 23 25.61 18.28 4.05
N ALA A 24 25.17 17.66 2.96
CA ALA A 24 26.09 16.98 2.03
C ALA A 24 27.13 17.93 1.44
N ALA A 25 26.78 19.20 1.20
CA ALA A 25 27.74 20.21 0.75
C ALA A 25 28.69 20.71 1.87
N ALA A 26 28.20 20.80 3.11
CA ALA A 26 28.99 21.25 4.27
C ALA A 26 29.85 20.14 4.91
N ASP A 27 29.63 18.88 4.53
CA ASP A 27 30.22 17.70 5.16
C ASP A 27 29.90 17.65 6.68
N GLU A 28 30.90 17.49 7.55
CA GLU A 28 30.72 17.54 9.01
C GLU A 28 30.53 18.96 9.57
N ASN A 29 30.60 20.00 8.73
CA ASN A 29 30.52 21.39 9.17
C ASN A 29 29.06 21.90 9.29
N THR A 30 28.88 22.94 10.12
CA THR A 30 27.61 23.68 10.24
C THR A 30 27.54 24.91 9.33
N LEU A 31 28.61 25.16 8.58
CA LEU A 31 28.79 26.33 7.71
C LEU A 31 29.15 25.86 6.31
N VAL A 32 28.53 26.45 5.30
CA VAL A 32 28.87 26.23 3.88
C VAL A 32 29.87 27.30 3.43
N ALA A 33 31.08 26.86 3.10
CA ALA A 33 32.15 27.67 2.52
C ALA A 33 31.89 27.97 1.03
N ARG A 34 32.68 28.88 0.45
CA ARG A 34 32.42 29.38 -0.92
C ARG A 34 32.82 28.40 -2.00
N ASP A 35 33.84 27.61 -1.73
CA ASP A 35 34.31 26.49 -2.53
C ASP A 35 33.36 25.28 -2.47
N GLU A 36 32.52 25.18 -1.44
CA GLU A 36 31.50 24.12 -1.29
C GLU A 36 30.17 24.44 -2.01
N GLU A 37 29.89 25.71 -2.32
CA GLU A 37 28.63 26.12 -2.98
C GLU A 37 28.30 25.44 -4.31
N PRO A 38 29.28 25.10 -5.18
CA PRO A 38 28.99 24.36 -6.40
C PRO A 38 28.33 23.00 -6.15
N ALA A 39 28.50 22.41 -4.95
CA ALA A 39 27.87 21.15 -4.55
C ALA A 39 26.41 21.33 -4.10
N LEU A 40 25.98 22.56 -3.78
CA LEU A 40 24.59 22.84 -3.43
C LEU A 40 23.67 22.71 -4.65
N HIS A 41 22.45 22.24 -4.40
CA HIS A 41 21.32 22.35 -5.32
C HIS A 41 21.15 23.81 -5.77
N PRO A 42 20.81 24.08 -7.05
CA PRO A 42 20.68 25.46 -7.56
C PRO A 42 19.80 26.38 -6.69
N LEU A 43 18.66 25.85 -6.21
CA LEU A 43 17.77 26.55 -5.27
C LEU A 43 18.52 27.01 -4.00
N LEU A 44 19.34 26.16 -3.37
CA LEU A 44 20.10 26.54 -2.19
C LEU A 44 21.22 27.53 -2.54
N ARG A 45 21.88 27.36 -3.69
CA ARG A 45 22.98 28.21 -4.13
C ARG A 45 22.58 29.69 -4.26
N ARG A 46 21.42 29.97 -4.86
CA ARG A 46 20.92 31.37 -4.98
C ARG A 46 20.69 32.03 -3.62
N HIS A 47 20.27 31.26 -2.61
CA HIS A 47 20.05 31.76 -1.26
C HIS A 47 21.37 31.94 -0.49
N ALA A 48 22.36 31.07 -0.70
CA ALA A 48 23.69 31.22 -0.13
C ALA A 48 24.35 32.54 -0.61
N ASP A 49 24.27 32.83 -1.91
CA ASP A 49 24.76 34.09 -2.49
C ASP A 49 24.05 35.33 -1.90
N ALA A 50 22.73 35.24 -1.65
CA ALA A 50 21.98 36.32 -1.02
C ALA A 50 22.42 36.56 0.43
N LEU A 51 22.53 35.49 1.22
CA LEU A 51 22.97 35.56 2.62
C LEU A 51 24.39 36.12 2.77
N ARG A 52 25.30 35.80 1.84
CA ARG A 52 26.65 36.37 1.86
C ARG A 52 26.69 37.84 1.49
N ARG A 53 25.89 38.27 0.51
CA ARG A 53 25.78 39.71 0.18
C ARG A 53 25.27 40.51 1.37
N GLU A 54 24.36 39.95 2.15
CA GLU A 54 23.85 40.56 3.39
C GLU A 54 24.89 40.54 4.53
N GLY A 55 25.68 39.48 4.65
CA GLY A 55 26.71 39.33 5.68
C GLY A 55 28.03 40.06 5.40
N GLY A 56 28.29 40.47 4.15
CA GLY A 56 29.50 41.16 3.74
C GLY A 56 30.68 40.24 3.39
N SER A 57 31.85 40.83 3.19
CA SER A 57 33.06 40.11 2.76
C SER A 57 33.49 39.07 3.81
N GLY A 58 33.66 37.81 3.38
CA GLY A 58 34.08 36.71 4.25
C GLY A 58 32.95 36.06 5.06
N ALA A 59 31.69 36.45 4.85
CA ALA A 59 30.55 35.82 5.51
C ALA A 59 30.44 34.33 5.13
N ARG A 60 30.38 33.47 6.16
CA ARG A 60 30.04 32.05 6.02
C ARG A 60 28.54 31.87 6.20
N VAL A 61 27.95 30.93 5.45
CA VAL A 61 26.51 30.69 5.49
C VAL A 61 26.24 29.51 6.42
N ARG A 62 25.44 29.70 7.46
CA ARG A 62 25.03 28.58 8.31
C ARG A 62 24.01 27.71 7.58
N VAL A 63 24.12 26.39 7.72
CA VAL A 63 23.22 25.40 7.10
C VAL A 63 21.76 25.66 7.52
N ASP A 64 21.50 25.91 8.80
CA ASP A 64 20.17 26.20 9.33
C ASP A 64 19.53 27.44 8.68
N ALA A 65 20.25 28.56 8.64
CA ALA A 65 19.79 29.80 8.03
C ALA A 65 19.54 29.66 6.52
N LEU A 66 20.34 28.85 5.83
CA LEU A 66 20.19 28.57 4.41
C LEU A 66 18.92 27.77 4.13
N VAL A 67 18.72 26.67 4.87
CA VAL A 67 17.53 25.81 4.76
C VAL A 67 16.26 26.60 5.07
N GLU A 68 16.22 27.35 6.18
CA GLU A 68 15.03 28.13 6.56
C GLU A 68 14.65 29.15 5.49
N ARG A 69 15.64 29.86 4.93
CA ARG A 69 15.37 30.86 3.89
C ARG A 69 14.86 30.21 2.60
N ALA A 70 15.49 29.13 2.16
CA ALA A 70 15.08 28.41 0.96
C ALA A 70 13.67 27.80 1.12
N PHE A 71 13.41 27.20 2.28
CA PHE A 71 12.11 26.63 2.61
C PHE A 71 11.00 27.70 2.67
N ALA A 72 11.26 28.84 3.32
CA ALA A 72 10.30 29.93 3.41
C ALA A 72 9.96 30.54 2.03
N GLU A 73 10.95 30.74 1.17
CA GLU A 73 10.70 31.24 -0.19
C GLU A 73 9.92 30.23 -1.03
N ALA A 74 10.31 28.95 -1.00
CA ALA A 74 9.64 27.90 -1.75
C ALA A 74 8.17 27.73 -1.33
N THR A 75 7.89 27.69 -0.02
CA THR A 75 6.51 27.57 0.49
C THR A 75 5.68 28.83 0.22
N ALA A 76 6.29 30.01 0.23
CA ALA A 76 5.62 31.24 -0.20
C ALA A 76 5.27 31.22 -1.69
N THR A 77 6.15 30.68 -2.55
CA THR A 77 5.86 30.49 -3.98
C THR A 77 4.74 29.48 -4.18
N TRP A 78 4.77 28.34 -3.49
CA TRP A 78 3.66 27.38 -3.52
C TRP A 78 2.34 28.02 -3.09
N ALA A 79 2.32 28.81 -2.03
CA ALA A 79 1.11 29.48 -1.55
C ALA A 79 0.54 30.53 -2.52
N ARG A 80 1.36 31.09 -3.43
CA ARG A 80 0.87 31.99 -4.50
C ARG A 80 0.09 31.22 -5.57
N HIS A 81 0.55 30.02 -5.91
CA HIS A 81 -0.07 29.16 -6.93
C HIS A 81 -1.16 28.25 -6.37
N ASN A 82 -1.13 28.00 -5.06
CA ASN A 82 -2.11 27.20 -4.35
C ASN A 82 -2.57 27.92 -3.07
N PRO A 83 -3.38 28.99 -3.20
CA PRO A 83 -3.73 29.84 -2.06
C PRO A 83 -4.70 29.15 -1.10
N PRO A 84 -4.58 29.39 0.22
CA PRO A 84 -5.39 28.74 1.25
C PRO A 84 -6.90 29.03 1.13
N GLU A 85 -7.26 30.10 0.42
CA GLU A 85 -8.64 30.54 0.17
C GLU A 85 -9.41 29.54 -0.73
N HIS A 86 -8.69 28.74 -1.51
CA HIS A 86 -9.24 27.62 -2.29
C HIS A 86 -9.18 26.33 -1.46
N ALA A 87 -9.79 26.29 -0.27
CA ALA A 87 -9.63 25.25 0.77
C ALA A 87 -9.82 23.77 0.34
N ARG A 88 -10.34 23.49 -0.87
CA ARG A 88 -10.33 22.15 -1.47
C ARG A 88 -8.99 21.81 -2.13
N ASP A 89 -8.34 22.79 -2.76
CA ASP A 89 -7.13 22.67 -3.59
C ASP A 89 -5.85 23.04 -2.81
N ALA A 90 -5.94 23.90 -1.77
CA ALA A 90 -4.84 24.22 -0.85
C ALA A 90 -4.14 23.01 -0.20
N ARG A 91 -4.83 21.86 -0.19
CA ARG A 91 -4.33 20.61 0.37
C ARG A 91 -3.42 19.83 -0.57
N TYR A 92 -3.43 20.14 -1.87
CA TYR A 92 -2.74 19.37 -2.89
C TYR A 92 -2.04 20.28 -3.90
N LEU A 93 -0.86 19.90 -4.35
CA LEU A 93 -0.22 20.49 -5.53
C LEU A 93 -0.64 19.72 -6.79
N ALA A 94 -1.50 20.33 -7.59
CA ALA A 94 -1.95 19.83 -8.88
C ALA A 94 -0.87 20.00 -9.97
N LEU A 95 -1.01 19.30 -11.10
CA LEU A 95 0.02 19.31 -12.15
C LEU A 95 0.14 20.67 -12.86
N ASP A 96 -0.97 21.36 -13.04
CA ASP A 96 -1.05 22.71 -13.57
C ASP A 96 -0.46 23.74 -12.60
N GLU A 97 -0.70 23.59 -11.30
CA GLU A 97 -0.04 24.42 -10.27
C GLU A 97 1.48 24.20 -10.25
N ILE A 98 1.94 22.96 -10.38
CA ILE A 98 3.38 22.65 -10.49
C ILE A 98 3.97 23.28 -11.76
N ALA A 99 3.24 23.24 -12.88
CA ALA A 99 3.66 23.90 -14.11
C ALA A 99 3.71 25.44 -13.96
N ALA A 100 2.78 26.03 -13.20
CA ALA A 100 2.77 27.47 -12.90
C ALA A 100 3.95 27.86 -11.98
N ILE A 101 4.25 27.03 -10.96
CA ILE A 101 5.45 27.18 -10.13
C ILE A 101 6.71 27.10 -10.99
N GLU A 102 6.79 26.15 -11.93
CA GLU A 102 7.93 26.01 -12.83
C GLU A 102 8.09 27.19 -13.79
N ALA A 103 6.98 27.79 -14.24
CA ALA A 103 7.02 29.00 -15.05
C ALA A 103 7.51 30.23 -14.28
N GLU A 104 7.22 30.34 -12.98
CA GLU A 104 7.73 31.41 -12.11
C GLU A 104 9.16 31.15 -11.64
N ASP A 105 9.47 29.91 -11.26
CA ASP A 105 10.73 29.47 -10.69
C ASP A 105 11.08 28.06 -11.22
N PRO A 106 11.86 27.96 -12.32
CA PRO A 106 12.17 26.69 -12.96
C PRO A 106 12.87 25.67 -12.04
N GLU A 107 13.72 26.14 -11.12
CA GLU A 107 14.46 25.28 -10.20
C GLU A 107 13.52 24.68 -9.14
N LEU A 108 12.63 25.51 -8.59
CA LEU A 108 11.62 25.03 -7.64
C LEU A 108 10.59 24.14 -8.32
N GLY A 109 10.17 24.45 -9.55
CA GLY A 109 9.26 23.61 -10.33
C GLY A 109 9.82 22.22 -10.59
N ALA A 110 11.08 22.15 -11.04
CA ALA A 110 11.79 20.88 -11.24
C ALA A 110 11.89 20.07 -9.93
N LEU A 111 12.29 20.71 -8.83
CA LEU A 111 12.35 20.06 -7.52
C LEU A 111 10.98 19.59 -7.05
N THR A 112 9.93 20.38 -7.26
CA THR A 112 8.55 20.00 -6.89
C THR A 112 8.09 18.77 -7.68
N ARG A 113 8.44 18.67 -8.97
CA ARG A 113 8.19 17.47 -9.78
C ARG A 113 8.97 16.26 -9.28
N GLU A 114 10.23 16.43 -8.89
CA GLU A 114 11.05 15.36 -8.31
C GLU A 114 10.47 14.86 -6.99
N LEU A 115 10.12 15.77 -6.08
CA LEU A 115 9.48 15.45 -4.80
C LEU A 115 8.14 14.73 -5.03
N ARG A 116 7.34 15.21 -5.98
CA ARG A 116 6.10 14.53 -6.40
C ARG A 116 6.39 13.13 -6.91
N ALA A 117 7.37 12.96 -7.80
CA ALA A 117 7.73 11.66 -8.33
C ALA A 117 8.19 10.72 -7.22
N ARG A 118 9.01 11.18 -6.28
CA ARG A 118 9.49 10.40 -5.13
C ARG A 118 8.36 9.99 -4.17
N LEU A 119 7.42 10.90 -3.89
CA LEU A 119 6.30 10.64 -2.98
C LEU A 119 5.21 9.78 -3.59
N LEU A 120 5.02 9.87 -4.92
CA LEU A 120 4.01 9.10 -5.64
C LEU A 120 4.56 7.83 -6.29
N ALA A 121 5.89 7.70 -6.38
CA ALA A 121 6.54 6.52 -6.92
C ALA A 121 6.08 5.29 -6.12
N PRO A 122 5.81 4.18 -6.80
CA PRO A 122 5.78 2.90 -6.11
C PRO A 122 7.10 2.74 -5.34
N SER A 123 7.02 2.17 -4.15
CA SER A 123 8.16 2.01 -3.25
C SER A 123 9.35 1.43 -4.01
N SER A 124 10.52 2.08 -3.90
CA SER A 124 11.71 1.64 -4.64
C SER A 124 12.08 0.23 -4.21
N ALA A 125 12.63 -0.57 -5.14
CA ALA A 125 13.12 -1.92 -4.81
C ALA A 125 14.12 -1.90 -3.63
N ALA A 126 14.88 -0.81 -3.48
CA ALA A 126 15.75 -0.58 -2.33
C ALA A 126 14.97 -0.44 -1.00
N LEU A 127 13.90 0.36 -0.97
CA LEU A 127 13.07 0.50 0.22
C LEU A 127 12.36 -0.80 0.60
N VAL A 128 11.88 -1.55 -0.41
CA VAL A 128 11.31 -2.88 -0.20
C VAL A 128 12.35 -3.81 0.43
N ALA A 129 13.55 -3.90 -0.16
CA ALA A 129 14.63 -4.73 0.36
C ALA A 129 15.06 -4.33 1.78
N ALA A 130 15.16 -3.03 2.06
CA ALA A 130 15.53 -2.51 3.38
C ALA A 130 14.48 -2.87 4.44
N ALA A 131 13.19 -2.67 4.14
CA ALA A 131 12.11 -3.05 5.02
C ALA A 131 12.10 -4.56 5.28
N GLN A 132 12.18 -5.37 4.22
CA GLN A 132 12.20 -6.84 4.32
C GLN A 132 13.41 -7.33 5.13
N ALA A 133 14.59 -6.78 4.90
CA ALA A 133 15.80 -7.13 5.64
C ALA A 133 15.66 -6.83 7.14
N TRP A 134 15.10 -5.67 7.50
CA TRP A 134 14.86 -5.30 8.89
C TRP A 134 13.88 -6.25 9.57
N PHE A 135 12.73 -6.51 8.94
CA PHE A 135 11.71 -7.40 9.49
C PHE A 135 12.15 -8.86 9.51
N ASN A 136 12.94 -9.34 8.55
CA ASN A 136 13.54 -10.68 8.60
C ASN A 136 14.49 -10.86 9.79
N ALA A 137 15.15 -9.79 10.24
CA ALA A 137 15.98 -9.79 11.43
C ALA A 137 15.19 -9.48 12.72
N PHE A 138 13.91 -9.10 12.60
CA PHE A 138 13.07 -8.79 13.73
C PHE A 138 12.56 -10.06 14.41
N ASP A 139 12.59 -10.07 15.73
CA ASP A 139 12.06 -11.16 16.53
C ASP A 139 10.59 -10.90 16.87
N PHE A 140 9.70 -11.58 16.15
CA PHE A 140 8.25 -11.44 16.24
C PHE A 140 7.60 -12.21 17.39
N ASP A 141 8.37 -12.63 18.41
CA ASP A 141 7.77 -13.11 19.65
C ASP A 141 6.73 -12.07 20.15
N ALA A 142 5.51 -12.53 20.47
CA ALA A 142 4.31 -11.69 20.59
C ALA A 142 4.47 -10.56 21.62
N ALA A 143 5.30 -10.77 22.65
CA ALA A 143 5.63 -9.75 23.64
C ALA A 143 6.52 -8.63 23.07
N ARG A 144 7.40 -8.97 22.11
CA ARG A 144 8.47 -8.10 21.65
C ARG A 144 8.02 -7.07 20.63
N PHE A 145 7.09 -7.40 19.73
CA PHE A 145 6.52 -6.42 18.80
C PHE A 145 5.60 -5.40 19.51
N ALA A 146 5.08 -5.75 20.69
CA ALA A 146 4.33 -4.81 21.52
C ALA A 146 5.24 -3.75 22.19
N GLU A 147 6.52 -4.07 22.39
CA GLU A 147 7.50 -3.29 23.16
C GLU A 147 8.56 -2.59 22.29
N VAL A 148 8.92 -3.18 21.15
CA VAL A 148 9.97 -2.68 20.25
C VAL A 148 9.34 -2.07 19.00
N SER A 149 9.51 -0.76 18.85
CA SER A 149 9.10 -0.02 17.65
C SER A 149 10.15 -0.04 16.55
N LEU A 150 9.78 0.45 15.37
CA LEU A 150 10.71 0.76 14.29
C LEU A 150 11.85 1.68 14.79
N PRO A 151 13.06 1.64 14.18
CA PRO A 151 14.18 2.47 14.62
C PRO A 151 13.83 3.96 14.56
N ALA A 152 14.32 4.73 15.53
CA ALA A 152 13.99 6.15 15.69
C ALA A 152 12.47 6.45 15.65
N GLY A 153 11.68 5.51 16.14
CA GLY A 153 10.22 5.49 15.99
C GLY A 153 9.47 5.31 17.30
N ALA A 154 8.15 5.15 17.17
CA ALA A 154 7.24 4.88 18.27
C ALA A 154 6.06 4.00 17.83
N ARG A 155 5.51 3.27 18.80
CA ARG A 155 4.20 2.62 18.68
C ARG A 155 3.13 3.69 18.87
N ILE A 156 2.12 3.68 17.99
CA ILE A 156 1.04 4.66 17.99
C ILE A 156 -0.27 3.92 18.28
N ASP A 157 -1.03 4.38 19.27
CA ASP A 157 -2.41 3.93 19.45
C ASP A 157 -3.33 4.69 18.48
N ALA A 158 -3.65 4.04 17.37
CA ALA A 158 -4.52 4.62 16.35
C ALA A 158 -6.01 4.27 16.57
N ARG A 159 -6.42 3.75 17.72
CA ARG A 159 -7.85 3.45 17.98
C ARG A 159 -8.71 4.71 17.94
N VAL A 160 -9.99 4.54 17.62
CA VAL A 160 -10.95 5.64 17.58
C VAL A 160 -11.05 6.31 18.95
N GLY A 161 -10.87 7.63 19.00
CA GLY A 161 -10.89 8.42 20.23
C GLY A 161 -9.51 8.70 20.83
N GLN A 162 -8.46 8.04 20.35
CA GLN A 162 -7.09 8.29 20.82
C GLN A 162 -6.50 9.56 20.19
N PRO A 163 -5.79 10.40 20.96
CA PRO A 163 -5.23 11.66 20.45
C PRO A 163 -4.16 11.44 19.38
N GLU A 164 -3.36 10.37 19.48
CA GLU A 164 -2.27 10.09 18.55
C GLU A 164 -2.78 9.77 17.14
N ARG A 165 -4.01 9.27 17.00
CA ARG A 165 -4.66 8.97 15.71
C ARG A 165 -4.71 10.18 14.77
N ALA A 166 -4.75 11.41 15.30
CA ALA A 166 -4.81 12.63 14.47
C ALA A 166 -3.57 12.78 13.58
N GLY A 167 -2.39 12.37 14.06
CA GLY A 167 -1.11 12.44 13.34
C GLY A 167 -0.87 11.30 12.35
N VAL A 168 -1.71 10.27 12.35
CA VAL A 168 -1.54 9.09 11.48
C VAL A 168 -2.04 9.39 10.06
N PRO A 169 -1.26 9.12 9.00
CA PRO A 169 -1.71 9.26 7.62
C PRO A 169 -3.00 8.48 7.36
N ALA A 170 -3.88 9.05 6.53
CA ALA A 170 -5.19 8.45 6.25
C ALA A 170 -5.12 6.99 5.77
N ALA A 171 -4.13 6.64 4.94
CA ALA A 171 -3.93 5.28 4.46
C ALA A 171 -3.47 4.33 5.58
N ALA A 172 -2.56 4.77 6.45
CA ALA A 172 -2.13 4.01 7.63
C ALA A 172 -3.28 3.82 8.63
N ARG A 173 -4.13 4.83 8.83
CA ARG A 173 -5.37 4.68 9.63
C ARG A 173 -6.33 3.67 9.03
N ALA A 174 -6.57 3.75 7.72
CA ALA A 174 -7.46 2.82 7.04
C ALA A 174 -6.94 1.37 7.12
N ALA A 175 -5.64 1.16 6.96
CA ALA A 175 -5.00 -0.13 7.16
C ALA A 175 -5.14 -0.60 8.62
N PHE A 176 -4.83 0.26 9.61
CA PHE A 176 -4.99 -0.08 11.02
C PHE A 176 -6.44 -0.45 11.38
N ASP A 177 -7.42 0.35 10.96
CA ASP A 177 -8.85 0.11 11.24
C ASP A 177 -9.32 -1.23 10.66
N PHE A 178 -8.79 -1.62 9.51
CA PHE A 178 -9.07 -2.91 8.91
C PHE A 178 -8.63 -4.07 9.82
N TYR A 179 -7.41 -4.01 10.36
CA TYR A 179 -6.89 -5.05 11.26
C TYR A 179 -7.47 -4.96 12.67
N TYR A 180 -7.85 -3.77 13.13
CA TYR A 180 -8.47 -3.56 14.45
C TYR A 180 -9.76 -4.36 14.64
N ARG A 181 -10.40 -4.80 13.55
CA ARG A 181 -11.50 -5.76 13.60
C ARG A 181 -11.12 -7.06 14.33
N LEU A 182 -9.86 -7.48 14.32
CA LEU A 182 -9.37 -8.67 15.04
C LEU A 182 -9.57 -8.46 16.55
N GLU A 183 -9.11 -7.32 17.06
CA GLU A 183 -9.31 -6.92 18.46
C GLU A 183 -10.80 -6.76 18.78
N ALA A 184 -11.56 -6.10 17.89
CA ALA A 184 -12.98 -5.87 18.10
C ALA A 184 -13.81 -7.17 18.14
N ARG A 185 -13.26 -8.28 17.62
CA ARG A 185 -13.88 -9.61 17.65
C ARG A 185 -13.26 -10.57 18.66
N ASP A 186 -12.26 -10.13 19.42
CA ASP A 186 -11.56 -10.96 20.40
C ASP A 186 -10.99 -12.24 19.76
N ILE A 187 -10.28 -12.06 18.64
CA ILE A 187 -9.63 -13.14 17.88
C ILE A 187 -8.19 -12.79 17.49
N GLY A 188 -7.63 -11.75 18.09
CA GLY A 188 -6.31 -11.25 17.73
C GLY A 188 -6.03 -9.82 18.20
N GLY A 189 -4.85 -9.34 17.82
CA GLY A 189 -4.32 -8.03 18.17
C GLY A 189 -3.90 -7.22 16.95
N VAL A 190 -3.82 -5.89 17.09
CA VAL A 190 -3.19 -5.01 16.10
C VAL A 190 -2.30 -3.96 16.77
N SER A 191 -1.20 -3.63 16.12
CA SER A 191 -0.34 -2.51 16.49
C SER A 191 0.04 -1.69 15.27
N LEU A 192 0.12 -0.37 15.46
CA LEU A 192 0.66 0.56 14.49
C LEU A 192 1.99 1.09 15.00
N HIS A 193 2.99 1.09 14.13
CA HIS A 193 4.32 1.60 14.42
C HIS A 193 4.71 2.62 13.36
N HIS A 194 5.45 3.62 13.78
CA HIS A 194 6.04 4.64 12.94
C HIS A 194 7.53 4.73 13.25
N GLY A 195 8.37 4.91 12.25
CA GLY A 195 9.81 5.07 12.46
C GLY A 195 10.57 5.16 11.14
N VAL A 196 11.87 4.91 11.20
CA VAL A 196 12.80 5.11 10.08
C VAL A 196 13.63 3.86 9.83
N ILE A 197 13.64 3.36 8.59
CA ILE A 197 14.53 2.28 8.13
C ILE A 197 15.37 2.83 7.00
N GLU A 198 16.71 2.78 7.14
CA GLU A 198 17.67 3.28 6.13
C GLU A 198 17.37 4.72 5.65
N GLY A 199 16.98 5.60 6.58
CA GLY A 199 16.65 6.99 6.26
C GLY A 199 15.24 7.20 5.67
N HIS A 200 14.45 6.14 5.49
CA HIS A 200 13.08 6.21 5.01
C HIS A 200 12.08 6.13 6.17
N GLU A 201 11.24 7.15 6.29
CA GLU A 201 10.11 7.15 7.20
C GLU A 201 9.04 6.15 6.74
N LEU A 202 8.63 5.26 7.64
CA LEU A 202 7.73 4.14 7.40
C LEU A 202 6.64 4.05 8.48
N TRP A 203 5.53 3.45 8.08
CA TRP A 203 4.45 3.02 8.95
C TRP A 203 4.32 1.50 8.82
N ALA A 204 4.29 0.78 9.93
CA ALA A 204 4.12 -0.67 9.94
C ALA A 204 2.90 -1.04 10.78
N ILE A 205 1.96 -1.75 10.16
CA ILE A 205 0.83 -2.35 10.83
C ILE A 205 1.16 -3.82 11.02
N TYR A 206 1.21 -4.26 12.27
CA TYR A 206 1.38 -5.66 12.60
C TYR A 206 0.13 -6.16 13.32
N ALA A 207 -0.45 -7.23 12.82
CA ALA A 207 -1.65 -7.83 13.34
C ALA A 207 -1.42 -9.31 13.60
N THR A 208 -1.90 -9.80 14.74
CA THR A 208 -1.86 -11.21 15.10
C THR A 208 -3.28 -11.73 15.19
N THR A 209 -3.47 -13.00 14.91
CA THR A 209 -4.67 -13.73 15.31
C THR A 209 -4.39 -14.45 16.63
N ASP A 210 -5.42 -14.95 17.30
CA ASP A 210 -5.25 -15.86 18.45
C ASP A 210 -4.75 -17.25 18.02
N GLY A 211 -4.73 -17.52 16.72
CA GLY A 211 -3.99 -18.64 16.13
C GLY A 211 -2.53 -18.28 15.86
N ASP A 212 -1.87 -19.10 15.05
CA ASP A 212 -0.46 -18.90 14.69
C ASP A 212 -0.27 -17.92 13.52
N ASP A 213 -1.34 -17.36 12.96
CA ASP A 213 -1.29 -16.42 11.84
C ASP A 213 -1.03 -14.98 12.32
N ALA A 214 -0.12 -14.29 11.66
CA ALA A 214 0.07 -12.86 11.77
C ALA A 214 0.27 -12.20 10.40
N TYR A 215 0.11 -10.88 10.35
CA TYR A 215 0.08 -10.08 9.13
C TYR A 215 0.87 -8.80 9.35
N LEU A 216 1.67 -8.44 8.36
CA LEU A 216 2.44 -7.22 8.33
C LEU A 216 2.06 -6.43 7.09
N GLU A 217 1.81 -5.13 7.26
CA GLU A 217 1.64 -4.18 6.17
C GLU A 217 2.54 -2.98 6.41
N VAL A 218 3.48 -2.75 5.50
CA VAL A 218 4.44 -1.65 5.57
C VAL A 218 4.05 -0.60 4.54
N LEU A 219 3.94 0.64 4.99
CA LEU A 219 3.63 1.80 4.17
C LEU A 219 4.76 2.82 4.26
N ASN A 220 5.00 3.58 3.20
CA ASN A 220 5.93 4.70 3.24
C ASN A 220 5.30 5.92 3.94
N ALA A 221 6.05 7.00 4.10
CA ALA A 221 5.58 8.26 4.70
C ALA A 221 4.33 8.85 4.02
N ALA A 222 4.13 8.61 2.72
CA ALA A 222 2.96 9.03 1.95
C ALA A 222 1.76 8.06 2.10
N GLY A 223 1.94 6.95 2.82
CA GLY A 223 0.92 5.93 3.03
C GLY A 223 0.75 4.97 1.85
N ALA A 224 1.66 4.97 0.87
CA ALA A 224 1.68 3.96 -0.18
C ALA A 224 2.32 2.66 0.34
N THR A 225 1.78 1.52 -0.08
CA THR A 225 2.31 0.21 0.31
C THR A 225 3.75 0.03 -0.17
N VAL A 226 4.61 -0.39 0.75
CA VAL A 226 6.01 -0.79 0.50
C VAL A 226 6.05 -2.30 0.28
N THR A 227 5.59 -3.06 1.26
CA THR A 227 5.54 -4.52 1.21
C THR A 227 4.50 -5.01 2.21
N GLY A 228 4.06 -6.25 2.05
CA GLY A 228 3.29 -6.98 3.04
C GLY A 228 3.92 -8.33 3.30
N ALA A 229 3.59 -8.90 4.46
CA ALA A 229 3.90 -10.29 4.73
C ALA A 229 2.74 -10.96 5.46
N ARG A 230 2.61 -12.26 5.22
CA ARG A 230 1.91 -13.17 6.13
C ARG A 230 2.95 -13.92 6.94
N MET A 231 2.64 -14.14 8.19
CA MET A 231 3.47 -14.91 9.11
C MET A 231 2.67 -16.08 9.65
N LEU A 232 3.32 -17.23 9.76
CA LEU A 232 2.78 -18.40 10.45
C LEU A 232 3.85 -18.89 11.41
N ALA A 233 3.55 -18.81 12.70
CA ALA A 233 4.55 -18.95 13.77
C ALA A 233 5.77 -18.04 13.49
N SER A 234 6.98 -18.62 13.40
CA SER A 234 8.23 -17.87 13.18
C SER A 234 8.59 -17.65 11.70
N ARG A 235 7.73 -18.03 10.75
CA ARG A 235 8.03 -17.92 9.31
C ARG A 235 7.41 -16.65 8.73
N ILE A 236 8.16 -15.98 7.84
CA ILE A 236 7.69 -14.79 7.13
C ILE A 236 7.60 -15.14 5.64
N ALA A 237 6.40 -15.04 5.09
CA ALA A 237 6.14 -15.11 3.66
C ALA A 237 5.92 -13.68 3.14
N TRP A 238 6.93 -13.14 2.46
CA TRP A 238 6.86 -11.84 1.81
C TRP A 238 6.12 -11.92 0.49
N ASP A 239 5.35 -10.89 0.19
CA ASP A 239 4.77 -10.71 -1.12
C ASP A 239 4.46 -9.23 -1.41
N GLU A 240 4.00 -8.98 -2.63
CA GLU A 240 3.60 -7.65 -3.09
C GLU A 240 2.21 -7.25 -2.61
N PHE A 241 1.48 -8.13 -1.92
CA PHE A 241 0.12 -7.87 -1.48
C PHE A 241 0.13 -7.27 -0.08
N PRO A 242 -0.59 -6.16 0.14
CA PRO A 242 -0.79 -5.68 1.49
C PRO A 242 -1.53 -6.76 2.28
N GLY A 243 -1.12 -7.03 3.53
CA GLY A 243 -1.68 -8.14 4.31
C GLY A 243 -3.21 -8.08 4.48
N ARG A 244 -3.83 -6.91 4.27
CA ARG A 244 -5.28 -6.74 4.24
C ARG A 244 -5.98 -7.52 3.13
N ALA A 245 -5.35 -7.65 1.97
CA ALA A 245 -5.87 -8.44 0.86
C ALA A 245 -5.94 -9.93 1.25
N ARG A 246 -4.96 -10.40 2.02
CA ARG A 246 -4.89 -11.79 2.52
C ARG A 246 -5.87 -12.05 3.67
N LEU A 247 -5.95 -11.13 4.63
CA LEU A 247 -6.87 -11.26 5.76
C LEU A 247 -8.35 -11.20 5.35
N ALA A 248 -8.67 -10.72 4.15
CA ALA A 248 -10.04 -10.76 3.61
C ALA A 248 -10.64 -12.18 3.62
N ALA A 249 -9.83 -13.23 3.46
CA ALA A 249 -10.29 -14.62 3.57
C ALA A 249 -10.61 -15.04 5.01
N LEU A 250 -9.83 -14.59 5.99
CA LEU A 250 -10.19 -14.79 7.40
C LEU A 250 -11.51 -14.06 7.72
N TRP A 251 -11.65 -12.81 7.26
CA TRP A 251 -12.88 -12.05 7.44
C TRP A 251 -14.08 -12.71 6.79
N THR A 252 -13.89 -13.33 5.63
CA THR A 252 -14.89 -14.15 4.96
C THR A 252 -15.42 -15.25 5.89
N ARG A 253 -14.55 -16.00 6.57
CA ARG A 253 -14.96 -17.04 7.53
C ARG A 253 -15.73 -16.46 8.72
N LEU A 254 -15.28 -15.32 9.25
CA LEU A 254 -15.82 -14.73 10.47
C LEU A 254 -17.12 -13.92 10.26
N ASP A 255 -17.28 -13.30 9.09
CA ASP A 255 -18.44 -12.49 8.76
C ASP A 255 -19.68 -13.34 8.46
N GLY A 256 -19.50 -14.65 8.25
CA GLY A 256 -20.50 -15.56 7.74
C GLY A 256 -20.88 -15.22 6.30
N TYR A 257 -20.90 -16.23 5.44
CA TYR A 257 -21.41 -16.10 4.07
C TYR A 257 -22.43 -17.20 3.80
N ALA A 258 -23.31 -16.97 2.84
CA ALA A 258 -24.26 -17.98 2.41
C ALA A 258 -23.53 -19.00 1.54
N HIS A 259 -23.59 -20.27 1.94
CA HIS A 259 -23.30 -21.37 1.04
C HIS A 259 -24.57 -21.70 0.28
N GLU A 260 -24.49 -21.68 -1.03
CA GLU A 260 -25.60 -22.08 -1.90
C GLU A 260 -25.11 -23.12 -2.90
N GLU A 261 -26.03 -23.95 -3.37
CA GLU A 261 -25.73 -24.91 -4.42
C GLU A 261 -25.50 -24.17 -5.74
N GLY A 262 -24.42 -24.53 -6.44
CA GLY A 262 -24.20 -24.15 -7.82
C GLY A 262 -24.74 -25.22 -8.76
N TYR A 263 -25.14 -24.79 -9.95
CA TYR A 263 -25.72 -25.65 -10.97
C TYR A 263 -24.91 -25.59 -12.27
N SER A 264 -24.97 -26.66 -13.04
CA SER A 264 -24.28 -26.77 -14.32
C SER A 264 -25.17 -26.37 -15.51
N GLU A 265 -26.48 -26.63 -15.43
CA GLU A 265 -27.43 -26.36 -16.51
C GLU A 265 -27.74 -24.86 -16.65
N PRO A 266 -27.80 -24.30 -17.87
CA PRO A 266 -27.95 -22.85 -18.07
C PRO A 266 -29.18 -22.23 -17.39
N GLU A 267 -30.32 -22.93 -17.41
CA GLU A 267 -31.56 -22.44 -16.80
C GLU A 267 -31.47 -22.45 -15.27
N GLU A 268 -30.94 -23.53 -14.68
CA GLU A 268 -30.77 -23.66 -13.24
C GLU A 268 -29.74 -22.65 -12.71
N ARG A 269 -28.65 -22.44 -13.44
CA ARG A 269 -27.67 -21.37 -13.16
C ARG A 269 -28.32 -20.01 -13.08
N ALA A 270 -29.14 -19.66 -14.08
CA ALA A 270 -29.84 -18.40 -14.11
C ALA A 270 -30.80 -18.26 -12.92
N GLN A 271 -31.51 -19.34 -12.56
CA GLN A 271 -32.41 -19.38 -11.40
C GLN A 271 -31.67 -19.26 -10.07
N ALA A 272 -30.46 -19.79 -9.96
CA ALA A 272 -29.58 -19.63 -8.79
C ALA A 272 -28.86 -18.27 -8.76
N GLY A 273 -28.99 -17.47 -9.82
CA GLY A 273 -28.31 -16.20 -9.99
C GLY A 273 -26.81 -16.33 -10.31
N GLN A 274 -26.36 -17.49 -10.78
CA GLN A 274 -24.99 -17.71 -11.27
C GLN A 274 -24.74 -16.94 -12.57
N PRO A 275 -23.52 -16.43 -12.81
CA PRO A 275 -23.12 -15.98 -14.13
C PRO A 275 -23.28 -17.12 -15.15
N PRO A 276 -23.77 -16.81 -16.37
CA PRO A 276 -23.77 -17.80 -17.45
C PRO A 276 -22.33 -18.22 -17.76
N ARG A 277 -22.13 -19.43 -18.30
CA ARG A 277 -20.78 -19.91 -18.68
C ARG A 277 -20.10 -19.04 -19.76
N THR A 278 -20.89 -18.23 -20.47
CA THR A 278 -20.42 -17.24 -21.46
C THR A 278 -20.12 -15.86 -20.86
N TRP A 279 -20.29 -15.68 -19.54
CA TRP A 279 -19.93 -14.43 -18.87
C TRP A 279 -18.44 -14.19 -19.01
N ALA A 280 -18.08 -13.12 -19.71
CA ALA A 280 -16.69 -12.80 -19.98
C ALA A 280 -16.00 -12.08 -18.80
N GLY A 281 -16.77 -11.57 -17.84
CA GLY A 281 -16.28 -10.66 -16.82
C GLY A 281 -15.67 -9.39 -17.41
N GLU A 282 -14.86 -8.71 -16.62
CA GLU A 282 -13.96 -7.64 -17.07
C GLU A 282 -12.55 -8.17 -17.34
N ALA A 283 -12.14 -9.24 -16.65
CA ALA A 283 -10.84 -9.87 -16.80
C ALA A 283 -10.92 -11.40 -16.58
N GLN A 284 -10.02 -12.14 -17.23
CA GLN A 284 -9.90 -13.59 -17.10
C GLN A 284 -8.45 -13.99 -16.88
N LEU A 285 -8.19 -14.68 -15.78
CA LEU A 285 -6.88 -15.26 -15.47
C LEU A 285 -6.79 -16.61 -16.14
N THR A 286 -6.24 -16.63 -17.36
CA THR A 286 -6.02 -17.85 -18.16
C THR A 286 -4.62 -18.44 -18.00
N GLU A 287 -3.76 -17.75 -17.27
CA GLU A 287 -2.41 -18.16 -16.91
C GLU A 287 -2.05 -17.53 -15.56
N GLY A 288 -1.01 -18.07 -14.92
CA GLY A 288 -0.54 -17.60 -13.63
C GLY A 288 0.04 -18.73 -12.79
N ALA A 289 0.53 -18.37 -11.63
CA ALA A 289 1.04 -19.33 -10.66
C ALA A 289 0.77 -18.83 -9.24
N ILE A 290 0.44 -19.77 -8.35
CA ILE A 290 0.33 -19.52 -6.92
C ILE A 290 1.49 -20.25 -6.26
N ASP A 291 2.46 -19.48 -5.76
CA ASP A 291 3.47 -20.02 -4.85
C ASP A 291 2.79 -20.43 -3.55
N HIS A 292 3.34 -21.40 -2.83
CA HIS A 292 2.81 -21.83 -1.55
C HIS A 292 3.88 -22.44 -0.66
N ASP A 293 3.63 -22.43 0.65
CA ASP A 293 4.41 -23.17 1.66
C ASP A 293 3.43 -24.02 2.48
N ASP A 294 3.44 -25.33 2.26
CA ASP A 294 2.52 -26.29 2.87
C ASP A 294 1.04 -25.86 2.80
N ALA A 295 0.49 -25.33 3.90
CA ALA A 295 -0.90 -24.94 4.04
C ALA A 295 -1.19 -23.50 3.55
N LEU A 296 -0.17 -22.71 3.22
CA LEU A 296 -0.31 -21.28 2.97
C LEU A 296 -0.21 -20.92 1.51
N MET A 297 -1.18 -20.12 1.04
CA MET A 297 -1.07 -19.44 -0.23
C MET A 297 0.03 -18.37 -0.15
N GLY A 298 1.06 -18.50 -0.97
CA GLY A 298 2.17 -17.57 -1.13
C GLY A 298 1.88 -16.50 -2.18
N ALA A 299 2.91 -16.03 -2.88
CA ALA A 299 2.78 -15.02 -3.93
C ALA A 299 1.95 -15.53 -5.12
N VAL A 300 1.26 -14.61 -5.79
CA VAL A 300 0.45 -14.90 -6.97
C VAL A 300 1.01 -14.13 -8.16
N SER A 301 1.43 -14.88 -9.18
CA SER A 301 1.74 -14.34 -10.49
C SER A 301 0.51 -14.42 -11.38
N PHE A 302 0.11 -13.29 -11.97
CA PHE A 302 -1.04 -13.21 -12.88
C PHE A 302 -0.66 -13.40 -14.36
N GLY A 303 0.60 -13.75 -14.66
CA GLY A 303 1.08 -13.83 -16.04
C GLY A 303 1.13 -12.45 -16.71
N ALA A 304 0.73 -12.37 -17.98
CA ALA A 304 0.78 -11.18 -18.81
C ALA A 304 -0.46 -10.27 -18.71
N ILE A 305 -1.44 -10.60 -17.86
CA ILE A 305 -2.66 -9.80 -17.72
C ILE A 305 -2.42 -8.53 -16.89
N ASP A 306 -2.82 -7.39 -17.46
CA ASP A 306 -2.84 -6.11 -16.75
C ASP A 306 -4.16 -5.96 -15.97
N LEU A 307 -4.08 -6.12 -14.66
CA LEU A 307 -5.21 -5.92 -13.74
C LEU A 307 -5.16 -4.53 -13.09
N THR A 308 -6.32 -3.90 -12.97
CA THR A 308 -6.47 -2.74 -12.06
C THR A 308 -6.30 -3.16 -10.60
N ASP A 309 -6.03 -2.22 -9.70
CA ASP A 309 -5.88 -2.49 -8.26
C ASP A 309 -7.13 -3.20 -7.67
N ALA A 310 -8.33 -2.82 -8.12
CA ALA A 310 -9.59 -3.43 -7.68
C ALA A 310 -9.73 -4.87 -8.18
N GLN A 311 -9.45 -5.11 -9.47
CA GLN A 311 -9.47 -6.45 -10.07
C GLN A 311 -8.43 -7.38 -9.45
N ARG A 312 -7.22 -6.87 -9.20
CA ARG A 312 -6.15 -7.60 -8.50
C ARG A 312 -6.59 -7.99 -7.09
N SER A 313 -7.18 -7.05 -6.34
CA SER A 313 -7.71 -7.32 -5.00
C SER A 313 -8.80 -8.39 -5.00
N LEU A 314 -9.71 -8.35 -5.97
CA LEU A 314 -10.76 -9.35 -6.16
C LEU A 314 -10.19 -10.73 -6.51
N ALA A 315 -9.22 -10.79 -7.42
CA ALA A 315 -8.55 -12.03 -7.79
C ALA A 315 -7.87 -12.69 -6.58
N ILE A 316 -7.11 -11.93 -5.78
CA ILE A 316 -6.43 -12.45 -4.59
C ILE A 316 -7.45 -12.94 -3.56
N ALA A 317 -8.48 -12.14 -3.27
CA ALA A 317 -9.50 -12.53 -2.30
C ALA A 317 -10.21 -13.83 -2.72
N ALA A 318 -10.52 -13.97 -4.01
CA ALA A 318 -11.08 -15.20 -4.56
C ALA A 318 -10.12 -16.38 -4.48
N LEU A 319 -8.84 -16.19 -4.84
CA LEU A 319 -7.82 -17.24 -4.80
C LEU A 319 -7.51 -17.70 -3.37
N GLU A 320 -7.52 -16.82 -2.37
CA GLU A 320 -7.39 -17.24 -0.95
C GLU A 320 -8.59 -18.11 -0.52
N VAL A 321 -9.81 -17.75 -0.91
CA VAL A 321 -11.01 -18.58 -0.63
C VAL A 321 -10.88 -19.94 -1.33
N LEU A 322 -10.51 -19.95 -2.61
CA LEU A 322 -10.31 -21.16 -3.41
C LEU A 322 -9.18 -22.01 -2.86
N TRP A 323 -8.09 -21.41 -2.37
CA TRP A 323 -6.98 -22.09 -1.72
C TRP A 323 -7.47 -22.89 -0.52
N ASP A 324 -8.23 -22.25 0.36
CA ASP A 324 -8.74 -22.87 1.58
C ASP A 324 -9.72 -24.03 1.31
N VAL A 325 -10.57 -23.93 0.29
CA VAL A 325 -11.65 -24.90 0.07
C VAL A 325 -11.33 -25.94 -1.00
N HIS A 326 -10.40 -25.67 -1.91
CA HIS A 326 -10.18 -26.49 -3.11
C HIS A 326 -8.70 -26.62 -3.48
N LEU A 327 -8.01 -25.54 -3.86
CA LEU A 327 -6.69 -25.61 -4.52
C LEU A 327 -5.60 -26.22 -3.64
N ARG A 328 -5.60 -25.98 -2.32
CA ARG A 328 -4.59 -26.58 -1.44
C ARG A 328 -4.64 -28.12 -1.44
N HIS A 329 -5.79 -28.70 -1.75
CA HIS A 329 -6.01 -30.14 -1.76
C HIS A 329 -5.55 -30.79 -3.07
N THR A 330 -5.26 -30.00 -4.11
CA THR A 330 -4.73 -30.50 -5.39
C THR A 330 -3.19 -30.55 -5.41
N VAL A 331 -2.54 -29.94 -4.41
CA VAL A 331 -1.09 -29.94 -4.27
C VAL A 331 -0.60 -31.27 -3.70
N GLY A 332 0.10 -32.06 -4.52
CA GLY A 332 0.60 -33.40 -4.18
C GLY A 332 1.81 -33.45 -3.24
N GLY A 333 1.90 -32.57 -2.23
CA GLY A 333 3.02 -32.51 -1.27
C GLY A 333 4.36 -32.04 -1.85
N GLU A 334 4.45 -31.77 -3.15
CA GLU A 334 5.60 -31.12 -3.77
C GLU A 334 5.47 -29.60 -3.64
N ALA A 335 6.56 -28.91 -3.28
CA ALA A 335 6.64 -27.45 -3.19
C ALA A 335 6.73 -26.78 -4.58
N ARG A 336 5.84 -27.14 -5.51
CA ARG A 336 5.77 -26.56 -6.85
C ARG A 336 4.59 -25.60 -6.95
N PRO A 337 4.78 -24.42 -7.54
CA PRO A 337 3.68 -23.47 -7.70
C PRO A 337 2.47 -24.10 -8.40
N VAL A 338 1.27 -23.73 -7.94
CA VAL A 338 0.01 -24.16 -8.52
C VAL A 338 -0.23 -23.34 -9.78
N GLU A 339 -0.04 -23.95 -10.95
CA GLU A 339 -0.21 -23.28 -12.24
C GLU A 339 -1.71 -23.07 -12.55
N LEU A 340 -2.07 -21.83 -12.89
CA LEU A 340 -3.41 -21.44 -13.31
C LEU A 340 -3.54 -21.56 -14.83
N GLY A 341 -4.76 -21.84 -15.30
CA GLY A 341 -5.11 -21.85 -16.71
C GLY A 341 -5.97 -23.03 -17.15
N PRO A 342 -6.49 -22.99 -18.40
CA PRO A 342 -7.48 -23.94 -18.90
C PRO A 342 -6.96 -25.36 -19.14
N GLN A 343 -5.63 -25.55 -19.16
CA GLN A 343 -4.97 -26.86 -19.26
C GLN A 343 -4.31 -27.28 -17.95
N ARG A 344 -4.55 -26.50 -16.88
CA ARG A 344 -3.95 -26.63 -15.55
C ARG A 344 -5.08 -26.70 -14.53
N GLN A 345 -5.04 -25.92 -13.47
CA GLN A 345 -6.01 -26.01 -12.37
C GLN A 345 -7.35 -25.34 -12.68
N GLY A 346 -7.42 -24.42 -13.65
CA GLY A 346 -8.67 -23.73 -13.95
C GLY A 346 -8.50 -22.27 -14.35
N VAL A 347 -9.61 -21.62 -14.67
CA VAL A 347 -9.68 -20.22 -15.12
C VAL A 347 -10.51 -19.41 -14.13
N LEU A 348 -9.97 -18.28 -13.67
CA LEU A 348 -10.70 -17.33 -12.83
C LEU A 348 -11.20 -16.16 -13.69
N THR A 349 -12.53 -15.99 -13.79
CA THR A 349 -13.16 -14.84 -14.42
C THR A 349 -13.64 -13.87 -13.37
N ILE A 350 -13.27 -12.60 -13.46
CA ILE A 350 -13.63 -11.57 -12.47
C ILE A 350 -14.33 -10.38 -13.11
N GLY A 351 -15.22 -9.74 -12.36
CA GLY A 351 -15.91 -8.51 -12.76
C GLY A 351 -17.20 -8.28 -11.99
N PRO A 352 -17.87 -7.14 -12.19
CA PRO A 352 -19.18 -6.90 -11.61
C PRO A 352 -20.23 -7.83 -12.22
N PHE A 353 -21.14 -8.34 -11.39
CA PHE A 353 -22.28 -9.13 -11.85
C PHE A 353 -23.53 -8.81 -11.03
N THR A 354 -24.62 -8.46 -11.71
CA THR A 354 -25.94 -8.27 -11.09
C THR A 354 -26.65 -9.60 -10.96
N ARG A 355 -26.83 -10.06 -9.72
CA ARG A 355 -27.46 -11.34 -9.42
C ARG A 355 -28.97 -11.25 -9.66
N ALA A 356 -29.49 -12.04 -10.59
CA ALA A 356 -30.90 -11.95 -11.01
C ALA A 356 -31.90 -12.23 -9.87
N THR A 357 -31.53 -13.07 -8.89
CA THR A 357 -32.39 -13.44 -7.76
C THR A 357 -32.55 -12.34 -6.72
N THR A 358 -31.58 -11.45 -6.57
CA THR A 358 -31.60 -10.38 -5.56
C THR A 358 -31.67 -8.98 -6.17
N GLY A 359 -31.28 -8.82 -7.44
CA GLY A 359 -31.12 -7.52 -8.10
C GLY A 359 -29.89 -6.74 -7.66
N GLU A 360 -29.05 -7.32 -6.79
CA GLU A 360 -27.84 -6.68 -6.26
C GLU A 360 -26.65 -6.93 -7.19
N THR A 361 -25.78 -5.92 -7.32
CA THR A 361 -24.53 -6.02 -8.07
C THR A 361 -23.38 -6.29 -7.11
N PHE A 362 -22.65 -7.37 -7.38
CA PHE A 362 -21.50 -7.80 -6.59
C PHE A 362 -20.21 -7.68 -7.41
N ALA A 363 -19.09 -7.55 -6.71
CA ALA A 363 -17.78 -7.90 -7.26
C ALA A 363 -17.69 -9.43 -7.29
N THR A 364 -17.68 -10.02 -8.47
CA THR A 364 -17.86 -11.48 -8.64
C THR A 364 -16.60 -12.13 -9.19
N ALA A 365 -16.29 -13.32 -8.68
CA ALA A 365 -15.23 -14.18 -9.18
C ALA A 365 -15.80 -15.57 -9.49
N ALA A 366 -15.77 -15.97 -10.76
CA ALA A 366 -16.19 -17.28 -11.23
C ALA A 366 -14.95 -18.13 -11.55
N TRP A 367 -14.70 -19.13 -10.72
CA TRP A 367 -13.67 -20.14 -10.92
C TRP A 367 -14.25 -21.30 -11.71
N ARG A 368 -13.62 -21.61 -12.83
CA ARG A 368 -13.93 -22.79 -13.64
C ARG A 368 -12.76 -23.75 -13.55
N ASP A 369 -12.95 -24.78 -12.75
CA ASP A 369 -12.02 -25.91 -12.65
C ASP A 369 -12.04 -26.75 -13.95
N ILE A 370 -10.99 -27.54 -14.16
CA ILE A 370 -10.91 -28.48 -15.28
C ILE A 370 -11.66 -29.78 -15.05
N ASP A 371 -11.83 -30.18 -13.78
CA ASP A 371 -12.37 -31.48 -13.39
C ASP A 371 -13.73 -31.31 -12.68
N ASP A 372 -13.74 -31.16 -11.35
CA ASP A 372 -14.94 -31.24 -10.49
C ASP A 372 -14.90 -30.29 -9.27
N GLY A 373 -14.56 -29.01 -9.50
CA GLY A 373 -14.63 -28.02 -8.44
C GLY A 373 -14.81 -26.57 -8.89
N SER A 374 -15.89 -26.26 -9.61
CA SER A 374 -16.18 -24.88 -10.04
C SER A 374 -16.85 -24.07 -8.92
N PHE A 375 -16.51 -22.78 -8.82
CA PHE A 375 -17.06 -21.89 -7.79
C PHE A 375 -17.53 -20.57 -8.40
N VAL A 376 -18.57 -19.99 -7.80
CA VAL A 376 -18.93 -18.58 -8.00
C VAL A 376 -18.93 -17.89 -6.64
N LEU A 377 -18.08 -16.88 -6.50
CA LEU A 377 -17.87 -16.12 -5.29
C LEU A 377 -18.37 -14.69 -5.49
N TYR A 378 -19.25 -14.22 -4.62
CA TYR A 378 -19.84 -12.88 -4.67
C TYR A 378 -19.35 -12.04 -3.50
N PHE A 379 -18.71 -10.92 -3.79
CA PHE A 379 -18.16 -10.01 -2.79
C PHE A 379 -18.91 -8.67 -2.80
N ASP A 380 -19.18 -8.14 -1.62
CA ASP A 380 -19.54 -6.74 -1.45
C ASP A 380 -18.28 -5.90 -1.25
N GLU A 381 -18.30 -4.68 -1.78
CA GLU A 381 -17.36 -3.64 -1.38
C GLU A 381 -17.83 -3.00 -0.07
N GLY A 382 -17.17 -3.35 1.02
CA GLY A 382 -17.34 -2.68 2.29
C GLY A 382 -16.40 -1.47 2.44
N PRO A 383 -16.62 -0.63 3.47
CA PRO A 383 -15.70 0.47 3.81
C PRO A 383 -14.27 0.00 4.13
N PHE A 384 -14.08 -1.31 4.30
CA PHE A 384 -12.81 -1.94 4.66
C PHE A 384 -12.36 -2.97 3.60
N GLY A 385 -12.89 -2.91 2.38
CA GLY A 385 -12.53 -3.83 1.30
C GLY A 385 -13.58 -4.91 1.05
N LEU A 386 -13.16 -5.98 0.36
CA LEU A 386 -14.05 -7.03 -0.12
C LEU A 386 -14.53 -7.93 1.03
N ARG A 387 -15.83 -8.20 1.06
CA ARG A 387 -16.47 -9.15 1.98
C ARG A 387 -17.22 -10.20 1.18
N LEU A 388 -16.88 -11.48 1.32
CA LEU A 388 -17.64 -12.55 0.68
C LEU A 388 -19.06 -12.61 1.26
N ARG A 389 -20.05 -12.68 0.38
CA ARG A 389 -21.48 -12.76 0.72
C ARG A 389 -22.08 -14.11 0.38
N VAL A 390 -21.72 -14.65 -0.77
CA VAL A 390 -22.25 -15.91 -1.29
C VAL A 390 -21.10 -16.71 -1.91
N SER A 391 -21.05 -17.99 -1.59
CA SER A 391 -20.22 -18.98 -2.26
C SER A 391 -21.12 -20.05 -2.85
N GLN A 392 -21.05 -20.22 -4.17
CA GLN A 392 -21.78 -21.24 -4.90
C GLN A 392 -20.81 -22.26 -5.45
N PHE A 393 -21.01 -23.52 -5.11
CA PHE A 393 -20.17 -24.64 -5.54
C PHE A 393 -20.90 -25.48 -6.59
N ASP A 394 -20.30 -25.63 -7.76
CA ASP A 394 -20.82 -26.36 -8.93
C ASP A 394 -19.89 -27.57 -9.19
N ASN A 395 -20.44 -28.77 -9.02
CA ASN A 395 -19.77 -30.04 -9.29
C ASN A 395 -19.78 -30.41 -10.77
#